data_AF-A0A3D8P478-F1
#
_entry.id   AF-A0A3D8P478-F1
#
_cell.length_a   1.000
_cell.length_b   1.000
_cell.length_c   1.000
_cell.angle_alpha   90.00
_cell.angle_beta   90.00
_cell.angle_gamma   90.00
#
_symmetry.space_group_name_H-M   'P 1'
#
loop_
_entity.id
_entity.type
_entity.pdbx_description
1 polymer ?
#
loop_
_entity_poly.entity_id
_entity_poly.type
_entity_poly.pdbx_seq_one_letter_code
_entity_poly.pdbx_strand_id
1 'polypeptide(L)'
;MERIEKAIDGRTVVGYRIRGTVYVNTTPHEIFFLNPDGGEEPVVLPPSGLVVNARTEELVVDREGEITFVRTGFFGDAETKKLLADVNAAFFEDGKKPIIIGSIIAAQAYPGTVVALCPAPGFERVPPTEKRMLLNKFTVF
;
A
#
# COMPACT_ATOMS: atom_id res chain seq x y z
N MET A 1 -15.08 -9.80 -6.95
CA MET A 1 -13.72 -9.85 -6.36
C MET A 1 -13.45 -11.29 -5.96
N GLU A 2 -12.30 -11.84 -6.35
CA GLU A 2 -11.91 -13.22 -6.01
C GLU A 2 -10.80 -13.19 -4.97
N ARG A 3 -10.87 -14.05 -3.96
CA ARG A 3 -9.89 -14.14 -2.88
C ARG A 3 -8.87 -15.22 -3.19
N ILE A 4 -7.58 -14.89 -3.04
CA ILE A 4 -6.45 -15.79 -3.32
C ILE A 4 -5.58 -15.84 -2.07
N GLU A 5 -5.30 -17.04 -1.57
CA GLU A 5 -4.39 -17.25 -0.44
C GLU A 5 -3.05 -17.82 -0.92
N LYS A 6 -1.96 -17.37 -0.31
CA LYS A 6 -0.62 -17.93 -0.49
C LYS A 6 0.06 -18.09 0.86
N ALA A 7 0.74 -19.22 1.05
CA ALA A 7 1.65 -19.41 2.18
C ALA A 7 3.01 -18.82 1.81
N ILE A 8 3.45 -17.81 2.56
CA ILE A 8 4.71 -17.09 2.33
C ILE A 8 5.41 -16.95 3.68
N ASP A 9 6.61 -17.50 3.79
CA ASP A 9 7.43 -17.44 5.02
C ASP A 9 6.66 -17.89 6.29
N GLY A 10 5.89 -18.98 6.16
CA GLY A 10 5.07 -19.51 7.25
C GLY A 10 3.81 -18.70 7.58
N ARG A 11 3.49 -17.65 6.82
CA ARG A 11 2.32 -16.79 6.99
C ARG A 11 1.33 -16.99 5.84
N THR A 12 0.04 -16.93 6.15
CA THR A 12 -0.99 -16.83 5.10
C THR A 12 -1.13 -15.37 4.69
N VAL A 13 -0.84 -15.08 3.43
CA VAL A 13 -1.06 -13.76 2.81
C VAL A 13 -2.22 -13.87 1.82
N VAL A 14 -3.12 -12.90 1.88
CA VAL A 14 -4.32 -12.85 1.05
C VAL A 14 -4.18 -11.75 0.00
N GLY A 15 -4.32 -12.13 -1.26
CA GLY A 15 -4.52 -11.22 -2.38
C GLY A 15 -5.97 -11.26 -2.86
N TYR A 16 -6.41 -10.19 -3.51
CA TYR A 16 -7.75 -10.10 -4.08
C TYR A 16 -7.66 -9.73 -5.56
N ARG A 17 -8.24 -10.56 -6.43
CA ARG A 17 -8.33 -10.29 -7.86
C ARG A 17 -9.55 -9.43 -8.15
N ILE A 18 -9.30 -8.27 -8.73
CA ILE A 18 -10.30 -7.32 -9.17
C ILE A 18 -9.97 -6.97 -10.63
N ARG A 19 -10.87 -7.27 -11.56
CA ARG A 19 -10.70 -7.02 -13.00
C ARG A 19 -9.36 -7.52 -13.57
N GLY A 20 -8.95 -8.73 -13.18
CA GLY A 20 -7.71 -9.36 -13.67
C GLY A 20 -6.42 -8.77 -13.11
N THR A 21 -6.49 -7.95 -12.07
CA THR A 21 -5.32 -7.45 -11.32
C THR A 21 -5.43 -7.93 -9.87
N VAL A 22 -4.33 -8.45 -9.33
CA VAL A 22 -4.23 -8.88 -7.93
C VAL A 22 -3.80 -7.70 -7.07
N TYR A 23 -4.53 -7.43 -6.00
CA TYR A 23 -4.22 -6.40 -5.01
C TYR A 23 -3.92 -7.06 -3.66
N VAL A 24 -2.85 -6.61 -3.00
CA VAL A 24 -2.44 -7.08 -1.67
C VAL A 24 -2.43 -5.87 -0.74
N ASN A 25 -3.43 -5.77 0.12
CA ASN A 25 -3.53 -4.68 1.10
C ASN A 25 -2.64 -4.98 2.31
N THR A 26 -1.49 -4.32 2.39
CA THR A 26 -0.57 -4.46 3.52
C THR A 26 -0.77 -3.40 4.61
N THR A 27 -1.94 -2.78 4.64
CA THR A 27 -2.39 -1.90 5.73
C THR A 27 -3.26 -2.69 6.71
N PRO A 28 -3.41 -2.23 7.97
CA PRO A 28 -4.21 -2.95 8.97
C PRO A 28 -5.73 -2.73 8.81
N HIS A 29 -6.17 -1.93 7.83
CA HIS A 29 -7.57 -1.52 7.67
C HIS A 29 -8.09 -1.86 6.28
N GLU A 30 -9.41 -1.97 6.16
CA GLU A 30 -10.07 -2.08 4.88
C GLU A 30 -9.85 -0.82 4.03
N ILE A 31 -9.70 -1.00 2.72
CA ILE A 31 -9.59 0.08 1.76
C ILE A 31 -10.87 0.13 0.94
N PHE A 32 -11.48 1.30 0.87
CA PHE A 32 -12.68 1.55 0.10
C PHE A 32 -12.30 2.18 -1.24
N PHE A 33 -12.43 1.43 -2.34
CA PHE A 33 -12.26 1.98 -3.67
C PHE A 33 -13.57 2.55 -4.19
N LEU A 34 -13.49 3.68 -4.91
CA LEU A 34 -14.62 4.17 -5.69
C LEU A 34 -15.07 3.07 -6.66
N ASN A 35 -16.38 2.86 -6.76
CA ASN A 35 -16.91 1.82 -7.63
C ASN A 35 -16.48 2.08 -9.08
N PRO A 36 -15.71 1.18 -9.69
CA PRO A 36 -15.17 1.40 -11.01
C PRO A 36 -16.21 1.15 -12.12
N ASP A 37 -17.41 0.65 -11.79
CA ASP A 37 -18.57 0.47 -12.68
C ASP A 37 -19.61 1.60 -12.51
N GLY A 38 -19.33 2.60 -11.67
CA GLY A 38 -20.24 3.74 -11.45
C GLY A 38 -21.38 3.47 -10.47
N GLY A 39 -21.38 2.33 -9.77
CA GLY A 39 -22.32 2.07 -8.67
C GLY A 39 -22.04 2.92 -7.42
N GLU A 40 -23.03 3.04 -6.53
CA GLU A 40 -22.88 3.80 -5.28
C GLU A 40 -21.99 3.08 -4.24
N GLU A 41 -22.06 1.75 -4.23
CA GLU A 41 -21.34 0.93 -3.26
C GLU A 41 -19.84 0.80 -3.58
N PRO A 42 -18.93 1.06 -2.63
CA PRO A 42 -17.50 0.93 -2.86
C PRO A 42 -17.07 -0.54 -3.02
N VAL A 43 -15.97 -0.73 -3.75
CA VAL A 43 -15.26 -2.01 -3.71
C VAL A 43 -14.36 -2.03 -2.48
N VAL A 44 -14.67 -2.89 -1.51
CA VAL A 44 -13.91 -3.02 -0.26
C VAL A 44 -12.78 -4.03 -0.44
N LEU A 45 -11.55 -3.62 -0.17
CA LEU A 45 -10.36 -4.47 -0.17
C LEU A 45 -9.91 -4.74 1.28
N PRO A 46 -10.14 -5.96 1.81
CA PRO A 46 -9.74 -6.31 3.17
C PRO A 46 -8.22 -6.37 3.36
N PRO A 47 -7.71 -6.30 4.60
CA PRO A 47 -6.31 -6.55 4.92
C PRO A 47 -5.84 -7.92 4.43
N SER A 48 -4.59 -7.99 3.96
CA SER A 48 -3.98 -9.22 3.45
C SER A 48 -3.53 -10.21 4.53
N GLY A 49 -3.59 -9.82 5.81
CA GLY A 49 -2.94 -10.53 6.91
C GLY A 49 -1.44 -10.23 7.06
N LEU A 50 -0.85 -9.48 6.12
CA LEU A 50 0.50 -8.94 6.22
C LEU A 50 0.44 -7.43 6.45
N VAL A 51 1.16 -6.90 7.44
CA VAL A 51 1.31 -5.45 7.66
C VAL A 51 2.74 -5.05 7.35
N VAL A 52 2.92 -4.08 6.46
CA VAL A 52 4.24 -3.54 6.06
C VAL A 52 4.45 -2.19 6.75
N ASN A 53 5.49 -2.12 7.58
CA ASN A 53 5.87 -0.93 8.33
C ASN A 53 7.21 -0.36 7.85
N ALA A 54 7.48 0.89 8.23
CA ALA A 54 8.77 1.52 8.04
C ALA A 54 9.32 2.03 9.38
N ARG A 55 10.64 2.07 9.48
CA ARG A 55 11.34 2.76 10.54
C ARG A 55 11.42 4.25 10.21
N THR A 56 11.10 5.11 11.17
CA THR A 56 11.19 6.56 11.02
C THR A 56 12.43 7.09 11.70
N GLU A 57 13.15 8.01 11.06
CA GLU A 57 14.21 8.79 11.70
C GLU A 57 14.04 10.28 11.40
N GLU A 58 14.44 11.12 12.35
CA GLU A 58 14.61 12.54 12.11
C GLU A 58 15.95 12.78 11.41
N LEU A 59 15.92 13.45 10.27
CA LEU A 59 17.10 13.79 9.49
C LEU A 59 17.25 15.31 9.47
N VAL A 60 18.35 15.82 9.99
CA VAL A 60 18.65 17.25 9.91
C VAL A 60 18.94 17.63 8.47
N VAL A 61 18.20 18.63 7.98
CA VAL A 61 18.31 19.19 6.63
C VAL A 61 19.23 20.41 6.64
N ASP A 62 19.03 21.33 7.59
CA ASP A 62 19.77 22.58 7.68
C ASP A 62 19.74 23.19 9.09
N ARG A 63 20.58 24.20 9.34
CA ARG A 63 20.60 24.97 10.59
C ARG A 63 20.80 26.47 10.33
N GLU A 64 19.99 27.30 10.97
CA GLU A 64 20.12 28.76 10.96
C GLU A 64 20.09 29.29 12.39
N GLY A 65 21.26 29.65 12.93
CA GLY A 65 21.40 30.03 14.34
C GLY A 65 20.97 28.89 15.28
N GLU A 66 19.93 29.13 16.08
CA GLU A 66 19.32 28.15 16.99
C GLU A 66 18.20 27.32 16.34
N ILE A 67 17.84 27.59 15.08
CA ILE A 67 16.78 26.89 14.35
C ILE A 67 17.36 25.67 13.64
N THR A 68 16.77 24.49 13.86
CA THR A 68 17.12 23.26 13.14
C THR A 68 15.96 22.85 12.22
N PHE A 69 16.24 22.77 10.92
CA PHE A 69 15.29 22.26 9.94
C PHE A 69 15.49 20.76 9.79
N VAL A 70 14.43 19.98 9.96
CA VAL A 70 14.47 18.51 9.87
C VAL A 70 13.45 18.00 8.88
N ARG A 71 13.69 16.80 8.36
CA ARG A 71 12.70 16.01 7.61
C ARG A 71 12.64 14.61 8.19
N THR A 72 11.49 13.96 8.07
CA THR A 72 11.36 12.55 8.42
C THR A 72 11.92 11.68 7.30
N GLY A 73 12.86 10.81 7.63
CA GLY A 73 13.28 9.70 6.79
C GLY A 73 12.46 8.44 7.08
N PHE A 74 12.09 7.70 6.03
CA PHE A 74 11.38 6.43 6.13
C PHE A 74 12.26 5.33 5.56
N PHE A 75 12.57 4.33 6.37
CA PHE A 75 13.54 3.29 6.03
C PHE A 75 12.91 1.92 6.17
N GLY A 76 12.97 1.16 5.08
CA GLY A 76 12.63 -0.25 5.08
C GLY A 76 13.79 -1.12 5.55
N ASP A 77 13.49 -2.30 6.05
CA ASP A 77 14.49 -3.29 6.47
C ASP A 77 14.68 -4.42 5.42
N ALA A 78 15.73 -5.20 5.58
CA ALA A 78 16.09 -6.26 4.62
C ALA A 78 15.13 -7.46 4.66
N GLU A 79 14.58 -7.79 5.82
CA GLU A 79 13.64 -8.89 6.01
C GLU A 79 12.33 -8.60 5.27
N THR A 80 11.78 -7.40 5.47
CA THR A 80 10.57 -6.93 4.78
C THR A 80 10.79 -6.81 3.28
N LYS A 81 11.97 -6.36 2.82
CA LYS A 81 12.31 -6.35 1.38
C LYS A 81 12.26 -7.75 0.76
N LYS A 82 12.84 -8.74 1.46
CA LYS A 82 12.77 -10.15 1.02
C LYS A 82 11.33 -10.64 1.00
N LEU A 83 10.57 -10.39 2.06
CA LEU A 83 9.17 -10.79 2.16
C LEU A 83 8.32 -10.21 1.02
N LEU A 84 8.52 -8.93 0.67
CA LEU A 84 7.85 -8.28 -0.44
C LEU A 84 8.25 -8.86 -1.80
N ALA A 85 9.50 -9.31 -1.97
CA ALA A 85 9.92 -10.04 -3.16
C ALA A 85 9.23 -11.40 -3.25
N ASP A 86 9.11 -12.12 -2.14
CA ASP A 86 8.41 -13.40 -2.06
C ASP A 86 6.89 -13.24 -2.34
N VAL A 87 6.26 -12.17 -1.83
CA VAL A 87 4.87 -11.79 -2.17
C VAL A 87 4.72 -11.51 -3.66
N ASN A 88 5.62 -10.70 -4.24
CA ASN A 88 5.60 -10.42 -5.67
C ASN A 88 5.67 -11.70 -6.50
N ALA A 89 6.57 -12.62 -6.16
CA ALA A 89 6.73 -13.89 -6.87
C ALA A 89 5.51 -14.81 -6.71
N ALA A 90 4.96 -14.92 -5.49
CA ALA A 90 3.85 -15.83 -5.19
C ALA A 90 2.52 -15.44 -5.86
N PHE A 91 2.32 -14.14 -6.09
CA PHE A 91 1.14 -13.59 -6.76
C PHE A 91 1.43 -13.13 -8.19
N PHE A 92 2.60 -13.43 -8.74
CA PHE A 92 2.88 -13.17 -10.15
C PHE A 92 2.10 -14.14 -11.03
N GLU A 93 1.21 -13.62 -11.85
CA GLU A 93 0.36 -14.40 -12.75
C GLU A 93 0.13 -13.65 -14.06
N ASP A 94 -0.02 -14.38 -15.15
CA ASP A 94 -0.30 -13.82 -16.48
C ASP A 94 0.66 -12.68 -16.91
N GLY A 95 1.93 -12.78 -16.48
CA GLY A 95 2.96 -11.77 -16.76
C GLY A 95 2.83 -10.47 -15.95
N LYS A 96 1.95 -10.42 -14.94
CA LYS A 96 1.66 -9.22 -14.14
C LYS A 96 2.06 -9.43 -12.68
N LYS A 97 2.66 -8.40 -12.10
CA LYS A 97 2.94 -8.33 -10.66
C LYS A 97 1.66 -7.94 -9.90
N PRO A 98 1.52 -8.36 -8.63
CA PRO A 98 0.47 -7.83 -7.77
C PRO A 98 0.70 -6.33 -7.49
N ILE A 99 -0.37 -5.62 -7.17
CA ILE A 99 -0.32 -4.27 -6.60
C ILE A 99 -0.27 -4.39 -5.08
N ILE A 100 0.90 -4.16 -4.49
CA ILE A 100 1.09 -4.21 -3.04
C ILE A 100 0.84 -2.80 -2.48
N ILE A 101 -0.23 -2.64 -1.71
CA ILE A 101 -0.69 -1.36 -1.20
C ILE A 101 -0.30 -1.20 0.26
N GLY A 102 0.47 -0.17 0.57
CA GLY A 102 0.83 0.18 1.94
C GLY A 102 0.38 1.59 2.32
N SER A 103 0.75 2.00 3.53
CA SER A 103 0.68 3.40 3.92
C SER A 103 1.64 4.25 3.08
N ILE A 104 1.45 5.57 3.06
CA ILE A 104 2.38 6.48 2.37
C ILE A 104 3.81 6.42 2.94
N ILE A 105 3.93 6.05 4.21
CA ILE A 105 5.21 5.84 4.89
C ILE A 105 5.87 4.55 4.39
N ALA A 106 5.11 3.45 4.28
CA ALA A 106 5.61 2.20 3.73
C ALA A 106 6.02 2.35 2.25
N ALA A 107 5.24 3.06 1.44
CA ALA A 107 5.57 3.30 0.03
C ALA A 107 6.90 4.06 -0.14
N GLN A 108 7.20 5.03 0.73
CA GLN A 108 8.49 5.74 0.74
C GLN A 108 9.66 4.85 1.20
N ALA A 109 9.40 3.90 2.10
CA ALA A 109 10.40 2.98 2.62
C ALA A 109 10.75 1.82 1.66
N TYR A 110 9.81 1.45 0.78
CA TYR A 110 9.95 0.37 -0.21
C TYR A 110 9.59 0.87 -1.63
N PRO A 111 10.32 1.87 -2.15
CA PRO A 111 10.05 2.48 -3.45
C PRO A 111 10.06 1.45 -4.58
N GLY A 112 9.16 1.61 -5.55
CA GLY A 112 8.97 0.69 -6.68
C GLY A 112 8.37 -0.69 -6.33
N THR A 113 8.10 -0.98 -5.05
CA THR A 113 7.53 -2.26 -4.60
C THR A 113 6.19 -2.08 -3.90
N VAL A 114 6.10 -1.13 -2.97
CA VAL A 114 4.87 -0.78 -2.26
C VAL A 114 4.36 0.53 -2.82
N VAL A 115 3.07 0.58 -3.15
CA VAL A 115 2.41 1.78 -3.63
C VAL A 115 1.49 2.37 -2.57
N ALA A 116 1.31 3.69 -2.60
CA ALA A 116 0.35 4.38 -1.74
C ALA A 116 -0.93 4.71 -2.52
N LEU A 117 -2.04 4.80 -1.80
CA LEU A 117 -3.35 5.05 -2.38
C LEU A 117 -3.49 6.51 -2.88
N CYS A 118 -4.18 6.70 -4.00
CA CYS A 118 -4.65 8.02 -4.44
C CYS A 118 -6.15 8.16 -4.12
N PRO A 119 -6.60 9.24 -3.45
CA PRO A 119 -8.02 9.49 -3.28
C PRO A 119 -8.68 9.73 -4.65
N ALA A 120 -9.94 9.32 -4.77
CA ALA A 120 -10.78 9.71 -5.90
C ALA A 120 -11.15 11.21 -5.80
N PRO A 121 -11.41 11.89 -6.93
CA PRO A 121 -11.82 13.29 -6.93
C PRO A 121 -13.01 13.55 -6.00
N GLY A 122 -12.89 14.53 -5.10
CA GLY A 122 -13.92 14.87 -4.11
C GLY A 122 -13.79 14.12 -2.77
N PHE A 123 -12.87 13.15 -2.66
CA PHE A 123 -12.64 12.35 -1.45
C PHE A 123 -11.29 12.67 -0.76
N GLU A 124 -10.61 13.74 -1.15
CA GLU A 124 -9.28 14.11 -0.66
C GLU A 124 -9.29 14.49 0.81
N ARG A 125 -10.34 15.17 1.30
CA ARG A 125 -10.45 15.72 2.66
C ARG A 125 -11.73 15.32 3.39
N VAL A 126 -12.19 14.09 3.18
CA VAL A 126 -13.35 13.52 3.89
C VAL A 126 -12.90 12.66 5.10
N PRO A 127 -13.82 12.35 6.04
CA PRO A 127 -13.55 11.38 7.12
C PRO A 127 -13.14 10.00 6.60
N PRO A 128 -12.40 9.19 7.40
CA PRO A 128 -11.91 7.87 6.97
C PRO A 128 -13.00 6.93 6.43
N THR A 129 -14.19 6.91 7.04
CA THR A 129 -15.33 6.07 6.62
C THR A 129 -15.95 6.49 5.28
N GLU A 130 -15.77 7.74 4.89
CA GLU A 130 -16.25 8.29 3.63
C GLU A 130 -15.20 8.22 2.51
N LYS A 131 -13.93 7.89 2.84
CA LYS A 131 -12.86 7.83 1.86
C LYS A 131 -13.22 6.92 0.69
N ARG A 132 -12.89 7.37 -0.52
CA ARG A 132 -12.89 6.54 -1.73
C ARG A 132 -11.55 6.72 -2.42
N MET A 133 -10.88 5.61 -2.69
CA MET A 133 -9.59 5.58 -3.36
C MET A 133 -9.76 5.15 -4.82
N LEU A 134 -8.80 5.49 -5.66
CA LEU A 134 -8.76 5.04 -7.04
C LEU A 134 -8.19 3.63 -7.11
N LEU A 135 -8.88 2.75 -7.85
CA LEU A 135 -8.46 1.36 -8.06
C LEU A 135 -7.35 1.25 -9.12
N ASN A 136 -7.20 2.27 -9.96
CA ASN A 136 -6.34 2.29 -11.15
C ASN A 136 -5.24 3.36 -11.10
N LYS A 137 -5.05 4.03 -9.96
CA LYS A 137 -4.05 5.09 -9.81
C LYS A 137 -3.47 5.08 -8.41
N PHE A 138 -2.15 5.05 -8.33
CA PHE A 138 -1.40 4.95 -7.09
C PHE A 138 -0.24 5.94 -7.08
N THR A 139 0.16 6.35 -5.88
CA THR A 139 1.35 7.16 -5.64
C THR A 139 2.55 6.23 -5.47
N VAL A 140 3.66 6.58 -6.13
CA VAL A 140 4.96 5.88 -6.03
C VAL A 140 6.03 6.85 -5.55
N PHE A 141 7.09 6.29 -4.97
CA PHE A 141 8.29 7.01 -4.50
C PHE A 141 9.54 6.29 -5.02
#